data_AF-A0A645INM4-F1
#
_entry.id   AF-A0A645INM4-F1
#
_cell.length_a   1.000
_cell.length_b   1.000
_cell.length_c   1.000
_cell.angle_alpha   90.00
_cell.angle_beta   90.00
_cell.angle_gamma   90.00
#
_symmetry.space_group_name_H-M   'P 1'
#
loop_
_entity.id
_entity.type
_entity.pdbx_description
1 polymer ?
#
loop_
_entity_poly.entity_id
_entity_poly.type
_entity_poly.pdbx_seq_one_letter_code
_entity_poly.pdbx_strand_id
1 'polypeptide(L)' 'MFATMRNIIVNLPDSLEVYSGHNYGHVPHEPLGIQKKTNPYLAAADFDKFERELKNL' A
#
# COMPACT_ATOMS: atom_id res chain seq x y z
N MET A 1 5.37 -10.28 1.34
CA MET A 1 4.89 -8.91 1.05
C MET A 1 3.66 -8.55 1.88
N PHE A 2 2.55 -9.31 1.81
CA PHE A 2 1.34 -9.05 2.61
C PHE A 2 1.58 -8.83 4.11
N ALA A 3 2.29 -9.74 4.78
CA ALA A 3 2.54 -9.63 6.23
C ALA A 3 3.25 -8.31 6.61
N THR A 4 4.24 -7.88 5.83
CA THR A 4 4.93 -6.60 6.02
C THR A 4 3.97 -5.43 5.86
N MET A 5 3.18 -5.41 4.78
CA MET A 5 2.19 -4.36 4.54
C MET A 5 1.17 -4.28 5.69
N ARG A 6 0.61 -5.43 6.09
CA ARG A 6 -0.48 -5.51 7.07
C ARG A 6 -0.04 -5.24 8.50
N ASN A 7 1.13 -5.75 8.89
CA ASN A 7 1.58 -5.74 10.29
C ASN A 7 2.56 -4.61 10.61
N ILE A 8 3.22 -4.05 9.59
CA ILE A 8 4.22 -2.99 9.77
C ILE A 8 3.71 -1.70 9.14
N ILE A 9 3.52 -1.68 7.81
CA ILE A 9 3.29 -0.44 7.07
C ILE A 9 1.94 0.21 7.42
N VAL A 10 0.85 -0.56 7.47
CA VAL A 10 -0.50 -0.02 7.78
C VAL A 10 -0.58 0.60 9.19
N ASN A 11 0.31 0.20 10.11
CA ASN A 11 0.33 0.71 11.48
C ASN A 11 1.15 2.00 11.64
N LEU A 12 1.86 2.44 10.60
CA LEU A 12 2.60 3.71 10.63
C LEU A 12 1.64 4.92 10.53
N PRO A 13 2.02 6.11 11.03
CA PRO A 13 1.17 7.31 10.96
C PRO A 13 0.79 7.71 9.53
N ASP A 14 -0.45 8.18 9.38
CA ASP A 14 -0.99 8.60 8.08
C ASP A 14 -0.27 9.82 7.46
N SER A 15 0.35 10.65 8.30
CA SER A 15 1.09 11.85 7.89
C SER A 15 2.47 11.57 7.30
N LEU A 16 2.93 10.31 7.28
CA LEU A 16 4.22 9.97 6.68
C LEU A 16 4.13 9.99 5.16
N GLU A 17 5.13 10.56 4.50
CA GLU A 17 5.26 10.53 3.04
C GLU A 17 5.83 9.18 2.56
N VAL A 18 5.27 8.64 1.49
CA VAL A 18 5.74 7.41 0.85
C VAL A 18 6.54 7.75 -0.40
N TYR A 19 7.83 7.42 -0.37
CA TYR A 19 8.74 7.54 -1.52
C TYR A 19 9.06 6.14 -2.05
N SER A 20 8.62 5.81 -3.26
CA SER A 20 8.89 4.50 -3.88
C SER A 20 10.27 4.45 -4.52
N GLY A 21 10.87 3.25 -4.55
CA GLY A 21 12.16 3.04 -5.24
C GLY A 21 12.09 3.14 -6.76
N HIS A 22 10.88 3.16 -7.33
CA HIS A 22 10.60 3.30 -8.75
C HIS A 22 9.35 4.17 -8.94
N ASN A 23 9.29 4.98 -10.00
CA ASN A 23 8.16 5.87 -10.27
C ASN A 23 7.10 5.17 -11.15
N TYR A 24 6.23 4.37 -10.52
CA TYR A 24 5.10 3.70 -11.18
C TYR A 24 3.74 4.33 -10.83
N GLY A 25 3.73 5.36 -9.98
CA GLY A 25 2.52 6.05 -9.55
C GLY A 25 2.17 7.23 -10.46
N HIS A 26 0.94 7.74 -10.31
CA HIS A 26 0.54 9.00 -10.95
C HIS A 26 1.34 10.20 -10.42
N VAL A 27 1.84 10.10 -9.18
CA VAL A 27 2.67 11.09 -8.49
C VAL A 27 3.93 10.42 -7.94
N PRO A 28 5.05 11.15 -7.78
CA PRO A 28 6.32 10.59 -7.31
C PRO A 28 6.34 10.22 -5.81
N HIS A 29 5.45 10.81 -5.01
CA HIS A 29 5.23 10.48 -3.61
C HIS A 29 3.83 10.91 -3.18
N GLU A 30 3.32 10.33 -2.10
CA GLU A 30 2.03 10.67 -1.51
C GLU A 30 2.00 10.28 -0.02
N PRO A 31 1.20 10.97 0.83
CA PRO A 31 0.99 10.53 2.21
C PRO A 31 0.49 9.10 2.31
N LEU A 32 1.02 8.36 3.28
CA LEU A 32 0.65 6.98 3.56
C LEU A 32 -0.85 6.84 3.86
N GLY A 33 -1.45 7.83 4.51
CA GLY A 33 -2.89 7.86 4.78
C GLY A 33 -3.75 7.83 3.51
N ILE A 34 -3.29 8.42 2.40
CA ILE A 34 -3.98 8.31 1.11
C ILE A 34 -3.74 6.91 0.52
N GLN A 35 -2.50 6.45 0.53
CA GLN A 35 -2.14 5.12 0.02
C GLN A 35 -2.89 3.99 0.73
N LYS A 36 -3.12 4.04 2.05
CA LYS A 36 -3.96 3.06 2.76
C LYS A 36 -5.39 2.96 2.22
N LYS A 37 -5.91 4.03 1.60
CA LYS A 37 -7.26 4.10 1.04
C LYS A 37 -7.29 3.73 -0.44
N THR A 38 -6.28 4.14 -1.20
CA THR A 38 -6.27 4.07 -2.67
C THR A 38 -5.43 2.93 -3.22
N ASN A 39 -4.38 2.49 -2.51
CA ASN A 39 -3.52 1.39 -2.94
C ASN A 39 -4.20 0.05 -2.66
N PRO A 40 -4.55 -0.75 -3.69
CA PRO A 40 -5.34 -1.98 -3.52
C PRO A 40 -4.64 -3.02 -2.63
N TYR A 41 -3.31 -3.01 -2.60
CA TYR A 41 -2.50 -3.93 -1.81
C TYR A 41 -2.42 -3.54 -0.34
N LEU A 42 -2.33 -2.24 -0.03
CA LEU A 42 -2.35 -1.74 1.35
C LEU A 42 -3.77 -1.76 1.94
N ALA A 43 -4.79 -1.62 1.10
CA ALA A 43 -6.20 -1.69 1.48
C ALA A 43 -6.74 -3.15 1.57
N ALA A 44 -5.89 -4.15 1.37
CA ALA A 44 -6.27 -5.56 1.51
C ALA A 44 -6.35 -5.95 3.00
N ALA A 45 -7.55 -6.35 3.45
CA ALA A 45 -7.79 -6.70 4.85
C ALA A 45 -7.22 -8.07 5.24
N ASP A 46 -7.14 -8.98 4.26
CA ASP A 46 -6.70 -10.37 4.40
C ASP A 46 -5.84 -10.79 3.19
N PHE A 47 -5.22 -11.97 3.33
CA PHE A 47 -4.31 -12.51 2.33
C PHE A 47 -5.04 -12.86 1.03
N ASP A 48 -6.28 -13.35 1.10
CA ASP A 48 -7.05 -13.76 -0.08
C ASP A 48 -7.38 -12.55 -0.96
N LYS A 49 -7.78 -11.42 -0.36
CA LYS A 49 -7.98 -10.16 -1.10
C LYS A 49 -6.67 -9.68 -1.71
N PHE A 50 -5.59 -9.68 -0.94
CA PHE A 50 -4.27 -9.29 -1.43
C PHE A 50 -3.85 -10.13 -2.65
N GLU A 51 -4.05 -11.45 -2.59
CA GLU A 51 -3.73 -12.36 -3.68
C GLU A 51 -4.56 -12.08 -4.94
N ARG A 52 -5.86 -11.79 -4.79
CA ARG A 52 -6.71 -11.41 -5.93
C ARG A 52 -6.24 -10.12 -6.60
N GLU A 53 -5.89 -9.10 -5.83
CA GLU A 53 -5.40 -7.83 -6.40
C GLU A 53 -4.07 -8.01 -7.14
N LEU A 54 -3.20 -8.91 -6.67
CA LEU A 54 -1.93 -9.20 -7.36
C LEU A 54 -2.12 -9.87 -8.73
N LYS A 55 -3.23 -10.60 -8.93
CA LYS A 55 -3.54 -11.22 -10.23
C LYS A 55 -4.02 -10.21 -11.28
N ASN A 56 -4.28 -8.96 -10.88
CA ASN A 56 -4.75 -7.88 -11.75
C ASN A 56 -3.63 -6.90 -12.14
N LEU A 57 -2.36 -7.27 -11.93
CA LEU A 57 -1.16 -6.48 -12.30
C LEU A 57 -0.79 -6.59 -13.77
#